data_AF-A0A1X7FY60-F1
#
_entry.id   AF-A0A1X7FY60-F1
#
_cell.length_a   1.000
_cell.length_b   1.000
_cell.length_c   1.000
_cell.angle_alpha   90.00
_cell.angle_beta   90.00
_cell.angle_gamma   90.00
#
_symmetry.space_group_name_H-M   'P 1'
#
loop_
_entity.id
_entity.type
_entity.pdbx_description
1 polymer ?
#
loop_
_entity_poly.entity_id
_entity_poly.type
_entity_poly.pdbx_seq_one_letter_code
_entity_poly.pdbx_strand_id
1 'polypeptide(L)'
;MERYSMLEQGRASGRRAWQAIGRKFRRPQMRISFDIDDTLACLPHHADEEHSKLPTFIHRWLGEPLRSGTRSLIRDLRRQGCSIWIYTSSGRTPAYIRRWLMLYGIHVDGVVNSDRHQHVLSLHGLENAPSKYPPAFDIDLHVDDSEGVGIEGYDHGFRVVVVNPEDDRWAQKVMDAAEQVQAQLAWQQPQRYEAPTPRRSQALAS
;
A
#
# COMPACT_ATOMS: atom_id res chain seq x y z
N MET A 1 -16.56 7.73 -56.16
CA MET A 1 -16.82 8.66 -55.04
C MET A 1 -16.70 7.85 -53.74
N GLU A 2 -15.51 7.30 -53.50
CA GLU A 2 -15.22 6.27 -52.47
C GLU A 2 -14.04 6.73 -51.58
N ARG A 3 -14.19 7.85 -50.86
CA ARG A 3 -13.16 8.29 -49.90
C ARG A 3 -13.70 8.83 -48.57
N TYR A 4 -14.99 8.67 -48.30
CA TYR A 4 -15.61 9.21 -47.09
C TYR A 4 -16.14 8.16 -46.09
N SER A 5 -16.03 6.86 -46.36
CA SER A 5 -16.57 5.81 -45.46
C SER A 5 -15.54 5.19 -44.50
N MET A 6 -14.23 5.30 -44.76
CA MET A 6 -13.20 4.69 -43.88
C MET A 6 -12.81 5.53 -42.66
N LEU A 7 -13.18 6.82 -42.59
CA LEU A 7 -12.77 7.71 -41.50
C LEU A 7 -13.76 7.74 -40.32
N GLU A 8 -14.98 7.23 -40.48
CA GLU A 8 -15.97 7.18 -39.38
C GLU A 8 -15.94 5.86 -38.60
N GLN A 9 -15.59 4.74 -39.24
CA GLN A 9 -15.45 3.45 -38.55
C GLN A 9 -14.26 3.40 -37.58
N GLY A 10 -13.23 4.23 -37.79
CA GLY A 10 -12.08 4.35 -36.88
C GLY A 10 -12.38 5.09 -35.57
N ARG A 11 -13.42 5.93 -35.53
CA ARG A 11 -13.72 6.78 -34.35
C ARG A 11 -14.62 6.10 -33.31
N ALA A 12 -15.45 5.15 -33.73
CA ALA A 12 -16.34 4.40 -32.83
C ALA A 12 -15.61 3.28 -32.05
N SER A 13 -14.63 2.61 -32.68
CA SER A 13 -13.81 1.57 -32.03
C SER A 13 -12.85 2.14 -31.00
N GLY A 14 -12.33 3.36 -31.22
CA GLY A 14 -11.49 4.06 -30.24
C GLY A 14 -12.21 4.34 -28.92
N ARG A 15 -13.46 4.83 -28.96
CA ARG A 15 -14.22 5.19 -27.75
C ARG A 15 -14.52 3.98 -26.85
N ARG A 16 -14.76 2.80 -27.42
CA ARG A 16 -14.98 1.55 -26.64
C ARG A 16 -13.68 1.03 -26.02
N ALA A 17 -12.55 1.18 -26.71
CA ALA A 17 -11.24 0.84 -26.17
C ALA A 17 -10.87 1.75 -24.99
N TRP A 18 -11.13 3.05 -25.07
CA TRP A 18 -10.91 3.99 -23.95
C TRP A 18 -11.85 3.72 -22.77
N GLN A 19 -13.08 3.27 -22.99
CA GLN A 19 -13.99 2.84 -21.91
C GLN A 19 -13.56 1.51 -21.27
N ALA A 20 -12.96 0.58 -22.03
CA ALA A 20 -12.44 -0.68 -21.51
C ALA A 20 -11.09 -0.50 -20.77
N ILE A 21 -10.24 0.43 -21.22
CA ILE A 21 -9.00 0.82 -20.56
C ILE A 21 -9.30 1.69 -19.34
N GLY A 22 -10.29 2.59 -19.43
CA GLY A 22 -10.79 3.40 -18.31
C GLY A 22 -11.53 2.60 -17.23
N ARG A 23 -12.18 1.49 -17.59
CA ARG A 23 -12.82 0.55 -16.64
C ARG A 23 -11.83 -0.38 -15.93
N LYS A 24 -10.63 -0.61 -16.47
CA LYS A 24 -9.56 -1.34 -15.75
C LYS A 24 -8.92 -0.50 -14.64
N PHE A 25 -9.11 0.82 -14.66
CA PHE A 25 -8.75 1.68 -13.54
C PHE A 25 -9.92 1.78 -12.56
N ARG A 26 -9.62 1.42 -11.31
CA ARG A 26 -10.44 1.58 -10.10
C ARG A 26 -11.49 0.50 -9.86
N ARG A 27 -11.03 -0.72 -9.55
CA ARG A 27 -11.48 -1.22 -8.24
C ARG A 27 -10.87 -0.27 -7.22
N PRO A 28 -11.65 0.38 -6.35
CA PRO A 28 -11.07 1.08 -5.22
C PRO A 28 -10.54 -0.01 -4.31
N GLN A 29 -9.24 -0.19 -4.43
CA GLN A 29 -8.45 -1.03 -3.58
C GLN A 29 -8.17 -0.19 -2.35
N MET A 30 -8.48 -0.74 -1.16
CA MET A 30 -8.05 -0.13 0.08
C MET A 30 -6.55 0.15 -0.02
N ARG A 31 -6.14 1.41 0.19
CA ARG A 31 -4.73 1.80 0.17
C ARG A 31 -4.16 1.67 1.57
N ILE A 32 -3.19 0.78 1.72
CA ILE A 32 -2.47 0.56 2.97
C ILE A 32 -1.05 1.05 2.78
N SER A 33 -0.56 1.85 3.71
CA SER A 33 0.83 2.30 3.71
C SER A 33 1.58 1.81 4.94
N PHE A 34 2.88 1.63 4.78
CA PHE A 34 3.79 1.20 5.84
C PHE A 34 4.90 2.24 6.02
N ASP A 35 5.26 2.55 7.26
CA ASP A 35 6.54 3.18 7.54
C ASP A 35 7.70 2.20 7.31
N ILE A 36 8.94 2.71 7.32
CA ILE A 36 10.15 1.94 7.12
C ILE A 36 10.83 1.66 8.45
N ASP A 37 11.34 2.70 9.12
CA ASP A 37 12.23 2.55 10.26
C ASP A 37 11.47 1.93 11.44
N ASP A 38 12.01 0.87 12.04
CA ASP A 38 11.40 0.03 13.10
C ASP A 38 10.03 -0.62 12.78
N THR A 39 9.44 -0.33 11.61
CA THR A 39 8.23 -0.99 11.10
C THR A 39 8.55 -2.10 10.09
N LEU A 40 9.17 -1.77 8.95
CA LEU A 40 9.56 -2.72 7.89
C LEU A 40 11.05 -3.06 7.93
N ALA A 41 11.88 -2.13 8.38
CA ALA A 41 13.32 -2.33 8.58
C ALA A 41 13.57 -2.18 10.08
N CYS A 42 13.73 -3.31 10.77
CA CYS A 42 14.01 -3.31 12.20
C CYS A 42 15.51 -3.45 12.45
N LEU A 43 15.96 -2.91 13.58
CA LEU A 43 17.30 -3.21 14.08
C LEU A 43 17.43 -4.72 14.35
N PRO A 44 18.63 -5.32 14.20
CA PRO A 44 18.84 -6.76 14.34
C PRO A 44 18.43 -7.39 15.69
N HIS A 45 18.25 -6.56 16.72
CA HIS A 45 17.82 -7.01 18.05
C HIS A 45 16.31 -6.90 18.28
N HIS A 46 15.58 -6.22 17.39
CA HIS A 46 14.14 -5.98 17.51
C HIS A 46 13.32 -7.02 16.76
N ALA A 47 13.80 -7.53 15.62
CA ALA A 47 13.08 -8.55 14.86
C ALA A 47 14.02 -9.38 13.97
N ASP A 48 13.57 -10.59 13.62
CA ASP A 48 14.23 -11.45 12.66
C ASP A 48 14.22 -10.85 11.24
N GLU A 49 15.27 -11.13 10.48
CA GLU A 49 15.38 -10.71 9.07
C GLU A 49 14.62 -11.67 8.13
N GLU A 50 13.89 -11.09 7.20
CA GLU A 50 13.18 -11.78 6.13
C GLU A 50 14.16 -12.50 5.21
N HIS A 51 13.86 -13.76 4.88
CA HIS A 51 14.73 -14.56 4.03
C HIS A 51 14.80 -13.98 2.60
N SER A 52 16.02 -13.70 2.15
CA SER A 52 16.31 -13.32 0.76
C SER A 52 16.88 -14.48 -0.06
N LYS A 53 16.53 -14.50 -1.36
CA LYS A 53 17.14 -15.41 -2.34
C LYS A 53 18.53 -14.96 -2.80
N LEU A 54 18.89 -13.71 -2.54
CA LEU A 54 20.19 -13.14 -2.90
C LEU A 54 21.17 -13.30 -1.72
N PRO A 55 22.47 -13.48 -2.00
CA PRO A 55 23.50 -13.48 -0.96
C PRO A 55 23.41 -12.26 -0.02
N THR A 56 23.59 -12.49 1.29
CA THR A 56 23.41 -11.47 2.33
C THR A 56 24.25 -10.21 2.09
N PHE A 57 25.48 -10.35 1.58
CA PHE A 57 26.35 -9.21 1.28
C PHE A 57 25.78 -8.31 0.16
N ILE A 58 25.09 -8.90 -0.82
CA ILE A 58 24.43 -8.15 -1.90
C ILE A 58 23.23 -7.40 -1.34
N HIS A 59 22.45 -8.03 -0.45
CA HIS A 59 21.34 -7.35 0.22
C HIS A 59 21.79 -6.15 1.02
N ARG A 60 22.79 -6.35 1.88
CA ARG A 60 23.31 -5.31 2.77
C ARG A 60 23.96 -4.15 2.01
N TRP A 61 24.46 -4.38 0.80
CA TRP A 61 24.99 -3.32 -0.05
C TRP A 61 23.90 -2.57 -0.83
N LEU A 62 22.85 -3.26 -1.27
CA LEU A 62 21.81 -2.67 -2.13
C LEU A 62 20.61 -2.11 -1.37
N GLY A 63 20.43 -2.50 -0.11
CA GLY A 63 19.31 -2.16 0.73
C GLY A 63 19.52 -2.55 2.19
N GLU A 64 18.42 -2.59 2.93
CA GLU A 64 18.40 -2.80 4.38
C GLU A 64 17.80 -4.17 4.72
N PRO A 65 18.06 -4.73 5.91
CA PRO A 65 17.32 -5.87 6.41
C PRO A 65 15.82 -5.57 6.44
N LEU A 66 15.02 -6.50 5.94
CA LEU A 66 13.56 -6.40 5.97
C LEU A 66 13.04 -7.27 7.10
N ARG A 67 12.07 -6.78 7.87
CA ARG A 67 11.43 -7.50 8.98
C ARG A 67 10.75 -8.78 8.47
N SER A 68 10.99 -9.88 9.17
CA SER A 68 10.37 -11.17 8.89
C SER A 68 8.83 -11.09 8.90
N GLY A 69 8.20 -11.79 7.96
CA GLY A 69 6.74 -11.79 7.77
C GLY A 69 6.24 -10.71 6.81
N THR A 70 7.08 -9.75 6.40
CA THR A 70 6.68 -8.70 5.46
C THR A 70 6.25 -9.28 4.12
N ARG A 71 6.96 -10.29 3.59
CA ARG A 71 6.66 -10.86 2.27
C ARG A 71 5.32 -11.59 2.26
N SER A 72 5.03 -12.38 3.29
CA SER A 72 3.74 -13.07 3.43
C SER A 72 2.61 -12.06 3.63
N LEU A 73 2.79 -11.09 4.54
CA LEU A 73 1.82 -10.03 4.81
C LEU A 73 1.44 -9.28 3.53
N ILE A 74 2.41 -8.74 2.80
CA ILE A 74 2.15 -7.97 1.58
C ILE A 74 1.46 -8.83 0.51
N ARG A 75 1.88 -10.10 0.36
CA ARG A 75 1.25 -11.02 -0.57
C ARG A 75 -0.23 -11.25 -0.22
N ASP A 76 -0.53 -11.42 1.06
CA ASP A 76 -1.88 -11.74 1.52
C ASP A 76 -2.80 -10.50 1.50
N LEU A 77 -2.29 -9.31 1.84
CA LEU A 77 -2.98 -8.03 1.60
C LEU A 77 -3.29 -7.81 0.11
N ARG A 78 -2.34 -8.09 -0.79
CA ARG A 78 -2.59 -8.01 -2.24
C ARG A 78 -3.65 -9.01 -2.70
N ARG A 79 -3.71 -10.21 -2.12
CA ARG A 79 -4.77 -11.20 -2.40
C ARG A 79 -6.15 -10.71 -1.95
N GLN A 80 -6.22 -9.92 -0.89
CA GLN A 80 -7.43 -9.21 -0.45
C GLN A 80 -7.74 -7.96 -1.29
N GLY A 81 -6.95 -7.68 -2.33
CA GLY A 81 -7.17 -6.55 -3.23
C GLY A 81 -6.72 -5.21 -2.66
N CYS A 82 -5.84 -5.18 -1.66
CA CYS A 82 -5.25 -3.94 -1.16
C CYS A 82 -4.17 -3.41 -2.12
N SER A 83 -4.09 -2.08 -2.19
CA SER A 83 -2.97 -1.37 -2.82
C SER A 83 -1.92 -1.05 -1.76
N ILE A 84 -0.66 -1.36 -2.05
CA ILE A 84 0.45 -1.34 -1.09
C ILE A 84 1.30 -0.10 -1.32
N TRP A 85 1.42 0.74 -0.30
CA TRP A 85 2.17 1.99 -0.32
C TRP A 85 3.26 1.97 0.74
N ILE A 86 4.26 2.82 0.56
CA ILE A 86 5.21 3.18 1.61
C ILE A 86 4.97 4.62 1.97
N TYR A 87 4.93 4.92 3.26
CA TYR A 87 4.90 6.28 3.75
C TYR A 87 5.91 6.41 4.88
N THR A 88 7.05 7.01 4.56
CA THR A 88 8.16 7.24 5.48
C THR A 88 8.49 8.71 5.59
N SER A 89 8.91 9.12 6.79
CA SER A 89 9.48 10.45 7.04
C SER A 89 10.99 10.51 6.74
N SER A 90 11.60 9.40 6.30
CA SER A 90 13.00 9.36 5.92
C SER A 90 13.28 10.02 4.58
N GLY A 91 14.52 10.48 4.39
CA GLY A 91 15.02 11.05 3.11
C GLY A 91 15.31 10.00 2.03
N ARG A 92 14.90 8.74 2.22
CA ARG A 92 15.09 7.68 1.22
C ARG A 92 14.32 8.04 -0.05
N THR A 93 14.99 7.95 -1.19
CA THR A 93 14.33 8.27 -2.47
C THR A 93 13.29 7.20 -2.83
N PRO A 94 12.20 7.56 -3.53
CA PRO A 94 11.23 6.57 -4.00
C PRO A 94 11.86 5.48 -4.87
N ALA A 95 12.89 5.81 -5.67
CA ALA A 95 13.61 4.84 -6.49
C ALA A 95 14.40 3.83 -5.63
N TYR A 96 15.05 4.31 -4.57
CA TYR A 96 15.75 3.44 -3.62
C TYR A 96 14.77 2.47 -2.95
N ILE A 97 13.67 2.97 -2.38
CA ILE A 97 12.67 2.16 -1.66
C ILE A 97 12.09 1.08 -2.58
N ARG A 98 11.71 1.45 -3.81
CA ARG A 98 11.18 0.49 -4.80
C ARG A 98 12.20 -0.58 -5.15
N ARG A 99 13.46 -0.20 -5.38
CA ARG A 99 14.53 -1.16 -5.69
C ARG A 99 14.78 -2.11 -4.52
N TRP A 100 14.90 -1.57 -3.31
CA TRP A 100 15.12 -2.34 -2.09
C TRP A 100 14.04 -3.41 -1.88
N LEU A 101 12.77 -3.02 -1.89
CA LEU A 101 11.65 -3.95 -1.71
C LEU A 101 11.56 -4.98 -2.87
N MET A 102 11.92 -4.58 -4.09
CA MET A 102 11.98 -5.50 -5.23
C MET A 102 12.99 -6.63 -5.03
N LEU A 103 14.09 -6.42 -4.30
CA LEU A 103 15.05 -7.48 -3.97
C LEU A 103 14.41 -8.60 -3.14
N TYR A 104 13.38 -8.27 -2.36
CA TYR A 104 12.54 -9.21 -1.61
C TYR A 104 11.31 -9.71 -2.41
N GLY A 105 11.20 -9.32 -3.68
CA GLY A 105 10.06 -9.65 -4.55
C GLY A 105 8.80 -8.83 -4.26
N ILE A 106 8.91 -7.74 -3.50
CA ILE A 106 7.80 -6.88 -3.12
C ILE A 106 7.71 -5.70 -4.10
N HIS A 107 6.52 -5.49 -4.64
CA HIS A 107 6.20 -4.33 -5.45
C HIS A 107 5.27 -3.41 -4.66
N VAL A 108 5.50 -2.10 -4.75
CA VAL A 108 4.65 -1.07 -4.12
C VAL A 108 4.01 -0.19 -5.18
N ASP A 109 2.77 0.20 -4.96
CA ASP A 109 1.98 1.01 -5.88
C ASP A 109 2.32 2.50 -5.74
N GLY A 110 2.67 2.94 -4.52
CA GLY A 110 3.07 4.31 -4.25
C GLY A 110 4.11 4.43 -3.14
N VAL A 111 4.82 5.56 -3.15
CA VAL A 111 5.77 5.94 -2.10
C VAL A 111 5.55 7.41 -1.76
N VAL A 112 5.44 7.69 -0.47
CA VAL A 112 5.45 9.03 0.12
C VAL A 112 6.69 9.09 1.00
N ASN A 113 7.69 9.87 0.59
CA ASN A 113 8.84 10.20 1.41
C ASN A 113 8.67 11.61 1.99
N SER A 114 9.63 12.06 2.81
CA SER A 114 9.62 13.41 3.40
C SER A 114 9.41 14.52 2.35
N ASP A 115 10.13 14.48 1.23
CA ASP A 115 10.02 15.51 0.19
C ASP A 115 8.61 15.60 -0.39
N ARG A 116 8.02 14.45 -0.75
CA ARG A 116 6.67 14.39 -1.31
C ARG A 116 5.63 14.83 -0.27
N HIS A 117 5.82 14.44 0.98
CA HIS A 117 4.97 14.86 2.09
C HIS A 117 4.96 16.38 2.25
N GLN A 118 6.14 16.98 2.41
CA GLN A 118 6.30 18.42 2.58
C GLN A 118 5.74 19.21 1.39
N HIS A 119 5.99 18.72 0.17
CA HIS A 119 5.45 19.34 -1.03
C HIS A 119 3.92 19.36 -1.03
N VAL A 120 3.26 18.24 -0.71
CA VAL A 120 1.80 18.14 -0.69
C VAL A 120 1.20 18.98 0.42
N LEU A 121 1.77 18.95 1.63
CA LEU A 121 1.28 19.79 2.73
C LEU A 121 1.40 21.29 2.45
N SER A 122 2.53 21.70 1.83
CA SER A 122 2.75 23.09 1.44
C SER A 122 1.71 23.55 0.42
N LEU A 123 1.37 22.69 -0.56
CA LEU A 123 0.31 22.99 -1.54
C LEU A 123 -1.08 23.11 -0.91
N HIS A 124 -1.31 22.44 0.22
CA HIS A 124 -2.58 22.48 0.95
C HIS A 124 -2.63 23.54 2.05
N GLY A 125 -1.55 24.29 2.27
CA GLY A 125 -1.50 25.37 3.27
C GLY A 125 -1.69 24.88 4.72
N LEU A 126 -1.27 23.64 5.02
CA LEU A 126 -1.42 23.05 6.34
C LEU A 126 -0.26 23.49 7.25
N GLU A 127 -0.48 24.56 8.02
CA GLU A 127 0.40 24.96 9.13
C GLU A 127 0.13 24.03 10.33
N ASN A 128 1.17 23.45 10.94
CA ASN A 128 1.10 22.43 12.01
C ASN A 128 0.46 21.10 11.60
N ALA A 129 0.79 20.60 10.40
CA ALA A 129 0.37 19.26 9.99
C ALA A 129 0.97 18.17 10.89
N PRO A 130 0.27 17.04 11.07
CA PRO A 130 0.80 15.89 11.80
C PRO A 130 2.06 15.34 11.10
N SER A 131 2.89 14.61 11.86
CA SER A 131 4.14 14.03 11.35
C SER A 131 3.93 13.15 10.11
N LYS A 132 2.76 12.51 10.01
CA LYS A 132 2.26 11.85 8.81
C LYS A 132 0.78 12.19 8.60
N TYR A 133 0.38 12.42 7.35
CA TYR A 133 -1.02 12.70 6.99
C TYR A 133 -1.51 11.82 5.83
N PRO A 134 -1.80 10.52 6.09
CA PRO A 134 -2.27 9.57 5.08
C PRO A 134 -3.46 10.05 4.21
N PRO A 135 -4.46 10.81 4.74
CA PRO A 135 -5.58 11.28 3.94
C PRO A 135 -5.20 12.14 2.72
N ALA A 136 -4.09 12.89 2.78
CA ALA A 136 -3.63 13.69 1.63
C ALA A 136 -3.18 12.84 0.42
N PHE A 137 -3.07 11.52 0.59
CA PHE A 137 -2.64 10.58 -0.44
C PHE A 137 -3.71 9.49 -0.75
N ASP A 138 -4.94 9.71 -0.28
CA ASP A 138 -6.05 8.74 -0.21
C ASP A 138 -5.64 7.39 0.43
N ILE A 139 -4.74 7.41 1.40
CA ILE A 139 -4.36 6.20 2.13
C ILE A 139 -5.42 5.94 3.21
N ASP A 140 -5.99 4.73 3.18
CA ASP A 140 -7.11 4.32 4.04
C ASP A 140 -6.65 3.76 5.40
N LEU A 141 -5.43 3.22 5.47
CA LEU A 141 -4.80 2.68 6.67
C LEU A 141 -3.29 2.88 6.62
N HIS A 142 -2.71 3.31 7.72
CA HIS A 142 -1.26 3.43 7.89
C HIS A 142 -0.76 2.46 8.96
N VAL A 143 0.38 1.83 8.73
CA VAL A 143 1.06 0.93 9.67
C VAL A 143 2.36 1.60 10.07
N ASP A 144 2.57 1.74 11.37
CA ASP A 144 3.67 2.52 11.97
C ASP A 144 4.01 1.90 13.34
N ASP A 145 5.23 2.06 13.85
CA ASP A 145 5.60 1.62 15.20
C ASP A 145 5.41 2.71 16.26
N SER A 146 5.30 3.97 15.83
CA SER A 146 5.20 5.12 16.72
C SER A 146 3.80 5.25 17.34
N GLU A 147 3.74 5.21 18.67
CA GLU A 147 2.54 5.60 19.42
C GLU A 147 2.12 7.04 19.13
N GLY A 148 3.09 7.93 18.90
CA GLY A 148 2.84 9.34 18.56
C GLY A 148 2.04 9.48 17.26
N VAL A 149 2.39 8.72 16.23
CA VAL A 149 1.62 8.66 14.97
C VAL A 149 0.21 8.10 15.21
N GLY A 150 0.07 7.15 16.12
CA GLY A 150 -1.24 6.64 16.56
C GLY A 150 -2.12 7.72 17.20
N ILE A 151 -1.54 8.55 18.09
CA ILE A 151 -2.22 9.68 18.74
C ILE A 151 -2.61 10.73 17.70
N GLU A 152 -1.69 11.11 16.81
CA GLU A 152 -1.99 12.03 15.70
C GLU A 152 -3.10 11.48 14.80
N GLY A 153 -3.12 10.17 14.55
CA GLY A 153 -4.18 9.51 13.80
C GLY A 153 -5.55 9.66 14.44
N TYR A 154 -5.61 9.49 15.77
CA TYR A 154 -6.83 9.73 16.54
C TYR A 154 -7.26 11.21 16.47
N ASP A 155 -6.34 12.14 16.72
CA ASP A 155 -6.62 13.57 16.78
C ASP A 155 -7.04 14.16 15.42
N HIS A 156 -6.46 13.66 14.32
CA HIS A 156 -6.70 14.15 12.96
C HIS A 156 -7.61 13.24 12.12
N GLY A 157 -8.17 12.17 12.70
CA GLY A 157 -9.20 11.34 12.08
C GLY A 157 -8.71 10.40 10.97
N PHE A 158 -7.48 9.90 11.06
CA PHE A 158 -6.95 8.88 10.14
C PHE A 158 -6.59 7.58 10.87
N ARG A 159 -6.68 6.46 10.15
CA ARG A 159 -6.54 5.13 10.75
C ARG A 159 -5.08 4.70 10.78
N VAL A 160 -4.59 4.35 11.97
CA VAL A 160 -3.23 3.84 12.19
C VAL A 160 -3.30 2.50 12.91
N VAL A 161 -2.47 1.54 12.48
CA VAL A 161 -2.18 0.31 13.21
C VAL A 161 -0.77 0.45 13.76
N VAL A 162 -0.69 0.72 15.05
CA VAL A 162 0.60 0.78 15.74
C VAL A 162 1.13 -0.64 15.95
N VAL A 163 2.32 -0.96 15.48
CA VAL A 163 2.95 -2.29 15.63
C VAL A 163 4.17 -2.20 16.54
N ASN A 164 4.37 -3.20 17.40
CA ASN A 164 5.61 -3.28 18.16
C ASN A 164 6.67 -4.01 17.31
N PRO A 165 7.90 -3.49 17.16
CA PRO A 165 9.01 -4.19 16.48
C PRO A 165 9.26 -5.61 17.01
N GLU A 166 9.06 -5.83 18.31
CA GLU A 166 9.29 -7.11 19.01
C GLU A 166 8.08 -8.06 18.98
N ASP A 167 6.96 -7.66 18.37
CA ASP A 167 5.78 -8.52 18.25
C ASP A 167 5.87 -9.44 17.04
N ASP A 168 6.10 -10.74 17.27
CA ASP A 168 6.13 -11.77 16.22
C ASP A 168 4.78 -11.92 15.48
N ARG A 169 3.68 -11.46 16.10
CA ARG A 169 2.32 -11.50 15.52
C ARG A 169 1.91 -10.19 14.85
N TRP A 170 2.83 -9.25 14.65
CA TRP A 170 2.54 -7.95 14.01
C TRP A 170 1.83 -8.09 12.65
N ALA A 171 2.24 -9.07 11.84
CA ALA A 171 1.64 -9.30 10.53
C ALA A 171 0.16 -9.67 10.65
N GLN A 172 -0.21 -10.52 11.63
CA GLN A 172 -1.61 -10.86 11.89
C GLN A 172 -2.39 -9.64 12.37
N LYS A 173 -1.80 -8.83 13.26
CA LYS A 173 -2.40 -7.57 13.74
C LYS A 173 -2.72 -6.62 12.58
N VAL A 174 -1.81 -6.49 11.60
CA VAL A 174 -2.03 -5.67 10.40
C VAL A 174 -3.14 -6.28 9.52
N MET A 175 -3.16 -7.60 9.33
CA MET A 175 -4.21 -8.26 8.56
C MET A 175 -5.60 -8.05 9.19
N ASP A 176 -5.74 -8.25 10.49
CA ASP A 176 -7.02 -8.08 11.21
C ASP A 176 -7.53 -6.64 11.08
N ALA A 177 -6.62 -5.67 11.22
CA ALA A 177 -6.97 -4.26 11.06
C ALA A 177 -7.35 -3.91 9.62
N ALA A 178 -6.64 -4.46 8.62
CA ALA A 178 -7.00 -4.28 7.22
C ALA A 178 -8.41 -4.82 6.93
N GLU A 179 -8.74 -6.01 7.43
CA GLU A 179 -10.07 -6.62 7.26
C GLU A 179 -11.17 -5.76 7.92
N GLN A 180 -10.94 -5.26 9.13
CA GLN A 180 -11.87 -4.35 9.80
C GLN A 180 -12.12 -3.07 9.01
N VAL A 181 -11.05 -2.46 8.47
CA VAL A 181 -11.15 -1.24 7.67
C VAL A 181 -11.83 -1.51 6.33
N GLN A 182 -11.52 -2.61 5.65
CA GLN A 182 -12.21 -3.00 4.43
C GLN A 182 -13.72 -3.16 4.66
N ALA A 183 -14.11 -3.82 5.75
CA ALA A 183 -15.51 -3.94 6.12
C ALA A 183 -16.14 -2.55 6.32
N GLN A 184 -15.53 -1.68 7.13
CA GLN A 184 -16.02 -0.31 7.36
C GLN A 184 -16.17 0.49 6.05
N LEU A 185 -15.20 0.41 5.15
CA LEU A 185 -15.24 1.10 3.85
C LEU A 185 -16.35 0.56 2.95
N ALA A 186 -16.58 -0.75 2.93
CA ALA A 186 -17.68 -1.35 2.19
C ALA A 186 -19.06 -0.90 2.73
N TRP A 187 -19.19 -0.72 4.05
CA TRP A 187 -20.40 -0.18 4.67
C TRP A 187 -20.61 1.31 4.34
N GLN A 188 -19.55 2.11 4.44
CA GLN A 188 -19.63 3.58 4.28
C GLN A 188 -19.74 4.01 2.81
N GLN A 189 -19.10 3.28 1.91
CA GLN A 189 -18.99 3.65 0.49
C GLN A 189 -19.22 2.41 -0.40
N PRO A 190 -20.43 1.81 -0.38
CA PRO A 190 -20.72 0.56 -1.08
C PRO A 190 -20.59 0.65 -2.61
N GLN A 191 -20.76 1.85 -3.19
CA GLN A 191 -20.52 2.07 -4.62
C GLN A 191 -19.03 2.15 -4.97
N ARG A 192 -18.18 2.49 -3.98
CA ARG A 192 -16.74 2.49 -4.12
C ARG A 192 -16.27 1.06 -3.83
N TYR A 193 -16.28 0.60 -2.59
CA TYR A 193 -15.62 -0.66 -2.21
C TYR A 193 -16.58 -1.87 -2.25
N GLU A 194 -16.28 -2.84 -3.11
CA GLU A 194 -16.98 -4.13 -3.19
C GLU A 194 -16.25 -5.15 -2.29
N ALA A 195 -16.95 -5.79 -1.36
CA ALA A 195 -16.35 -6.74 -0.42
C ALA A 195 -15.78 -7.97 -1.16
N PRO A 196 -14.62 -8.53 -0.75
CA PRO A 196 -14.11 -9.75 -1.33
C PRO A 196 -15.09 -10.91 -1.10
N THR A 197 -15.70 -11.42 -2.16
CA THR A 197 -16.51 -12.66 -2.07
C THR A 197 -15.62 -13.82 -1.59
N PRO A 198 -16.02 -14.56 -0.55
CA PRO A 198 -15.31 -15.78 -0.16
C PRO A 198 -15.29 -16.74 -1.35
N ARG A 199 -14.10 -17.15 -1.79
CA ARG A 199 -13.98 -18.27 -2.74
C ARG A 199 -14.52 -19.51 -2.04
N ARG A 200 -15.76 -19.87 -2.33
CA ARG A 200 -16.32 -21.17 -1.97
C ARG A 200 -15.44 -22.21 -2.66
N SER A 201 -14.61 -22.92 -1.89
CA SER A 201 -13.94 -24.13 -2.33
C SER A 201 -15.05 -25.06 -2.79
N GLN A 202 -15.21 -25.24 -4.11
CA GLN A 202 -15.96 -26.38 -4.62
C GLN A 202 -15.14 -27.61 -4.25
N ALA A 203 -15.48 -28.17 -3.09
CA ALA A 203 -15.11 -29.52 -2.74
C ALA A 203 -15.67 -30.45 -3.83
N LEU A 204 -14.79 -31.33 -4.29
CA LEU A 204 -15.09 -32.45 -5.17
C LEU A 204 -16.43 -33.11 -4.80
N ALA A 205 -17.28 -33.29 -5.80
CA ALA A 205 -18.37 -34.26 -5.74
C ALA A 205 -18.36 -35.05 -7.05
N SER A 206 -17.88 -36.29 -6.91
CA SER A 206 -18.14 -37.51 -7.69
C SER A 206 -17.71 -37.57 -9.16
#